data_AF-A0A2G2MJR7-F1
#
_entry.id   AF-A0A2G2MJR7-F1
#
_cell.length_a   1.000
_cell.length_b   1.000
_cell.length_c   1.000
_cell.angle_alpha   90.00
_cell.angle_beta   90.00
_cell.angle_gamma   90.00
#
_symmetry.space_group_name_H-M   'P 1'
#
loop_
_entity.id
_entity.type
_entity.pdbx_description
1 polymer ?
#
loop_
_entity_poly.entity_id
_entity_poly.type
_entity_poly.pdbx_seq_one_letter_code
_entity_poly.pdbx_strand_id
1 'polypeptide(L)'
;MRVTNRMMITNMMRNLNHNLGRMDKRQMQVATGKRVHRPSDDPVAISRILKIRADLSEISQFQRNVDDALSWMETTEQAVAHVGDSLQRLRELTVQASNGVLTNSETQKIKSEVEQIKDHIITLGNTTYAGRYVFSGKKN
;
A
#
# COMPACT_ATOMS: atom_id res chain seq x y z
N MET A 1 -67.39 -23.46 -3.49
CA MET A 1 -66.24 -24.39 -3.28
C MET A 1 -66.31 -24.97 -1.87
N ARG A 2 -66.18 -26.30 -1.71
CA ARG A 2 -66.13 -26.95 -0.39
C ARG A 2 -64.67 -26.99 0.09
N VAL A 3 -64.37 -26.30 1.17
CA VAL A 3 -63.07 -26.42 1.86
C VAL A 3 -63.12 -27.71 2.70
N THR A 4 -62.34 -28.71 2.31
CA THR A 4 -62.26 -29.98 3.07
C THR A 4 -61.30 -29.82 4.26
N ASN A 5 -61.49 -30.61 5.32
CA ASN A 5 -60.60 -30.61 6.49
C ASN A 5 -59.11 -30.80 6.09
N ARG A 6 -58.86 -31.65 5.09
CA ARG A 6 -57.52 -31.86 4.51
C ARG A 6 -56.95 -30.58 3.89
N MET A 7 -57.77 -29.75 3.26
CA MET A 7 -57.36 -28.46 2.69
C MET A 7 -57.00 -27.44 3.78
N MET A 8 -57.75 -27.41 4.89
CA MET A 8 -57.40 -26.59 6.07
C MET A 8 -56.06 -27.01 6.70
N ILE A 9 -55.85 -28.31 6.92
CA ILE A 9 -54.59 -28.84 7.47
C ILE A 9 -53.41 -28.54 6.55
N THR A 10 -53.57 -28.73 5.24
CA THR A 10 -52.51 -28.45 4.26
C THR A 10 -52.14 -26.96 4.22
N ASN A 11 -53.14 -26.07 4.30
CA ASN A 11 -52.90 -24.63 4.36
C ASN A 11 -52.22 -24.22 5.67
N MET A 12 -52.62 -24.81 6.80
CA MET A 12 -51.97 -24.60 8.10
C MET A 12 -50.49 -25.03 8.06
N MET A 13 -50.19 -26.21 7.53
CA MET A 13 -48.81 -26.69 7.38
C MET A 13 -47.98 -25.80 6.44
N ARG A 14 -48.56 -25.31 5.34
CA ARG A 14 -47.89 -24.36 4.44
C ARG A 14 -47.57 -23.04 5.15
N ASN A 15 -48.51 -22.51 5.93
CA ASN A 15 -48.32 -21.29 6.71
C ASN A 15 -47.26 -21.46 7.80
N LEU A 16 -47.26 -22.60 8.51
CA LEU A 16 -46.24 -22.92 9.52
C LEU A 16 -44.84 -22.98 8.89
N ASN A 17 -44.68 -23.71 7.78
CA ASN A 17 -43.39 -23.77 7.07
C ASN A 17 -42.92 -22.38 6.59
N HIS A 18 -43.84 -21.55 6.10
CA HIS A 18 -43.51 -20.19 5.70
C HIS A 18 -43.06 -19.32 6.88
N ASN A 19 -43.72 -19.45 8.04
CA ASN A 19 -43.35 -18.73 9.26
C ASN A 19 -41.99 -19.20 9.80
N LEU A 20 -41.72 -20.52 9.81
CA LEU A 20 -40.42 -21.06 10.21
C LEU A 20 -39.30 -20.52 9.31
N GLY A 21 -39.50 -20.47 8.00
CA GLY A 21 -38.52 -19.89 7.07
C GLY A 21 -38.28 -18.39 7.29
N ARG A 22 -39.33 -17.62 7.62
CA ARG A 22 -39.19 -16.20 7.98
C ARG A 22 -38.45 -16.02 9.31
N MET A 23 -38.74 -16.86 10.30
CA MET A 23 -38.08 -16.83 11.61
C MET A 23 -36.59 -17.13 11.46
N ASP A 24 -36.23 -18.18 10.71
CA ASP A 24 -34.83 -18.53 10.44
C ASP A 24 -34.07 -17.38 9.77
N LYS A 25 -34.66 -16.74 8.75
CA LYS A 25 -34.06 -15.56 8.11
C LYS A 25 -33.84 -14.40 9.09
N ARG A 26 -34.80 -14.12 9.97
CA ARG A 26 -34.65 -13.05 10.99
C ARG A 26 -33.59 -13.41 12.02
N GLN A 27 -33.55 -14.67 12.47
CA GLN A 27 -32.54 -15.16 13.38
C GLN A 27 -31.14 -15.00 12.78
N MET A 28 -30.98 -15.31 11.49
CA MET A 28 -29.72 -15.12 10.78
C MET A 28 -29.35 -13.64 10.65
N GLN A 29 -30.31 -12.74 10.38
CA GLN A 29 -30.06 -11.30 10.33
C GLN A 29 -29.60 -10.75 11.69
N VAL A 30 -30.21 -11.21 12.79
CA VAL A 30 -29.81 -10.83 14.17
C VAL A 30 -28.43 -11.39 14.50
N ALA A 31 -28.18 -12.67 14.21
CA ALA A 31 -26.91 -13.33 14.54
C ALA A 31 -25.71 -12.68 13.82
N THR A 32 -25.89 -12.23 12.57
CA THR A 32 -24.79 -11.64 11.79
C THR A 32 -24.80 -10.11 11.78
N GLY A 33 -25.87 -9.47 12.27
CA GLY A 33 -26.10 -8.03 12.13
C GLY A 33 -26.26 -7.53 10.68
N LYS A 34 -26.51 -8.41 9.71
CA LYS A 34 -26.56 -8.07 8.27
C LYS A 34 -27.98 -8.19 7.77
N ARG A 35 -28.50 -7.12 7.15
CA ARG A 35 -29.85 -7.12 6.56
C ARG A 35 -29.94 -8.02 5.33
N VAL A 36 -28.92 -8.01 4.47
CA VAL A 36 -28.89 -8.75 3.19
C VAL A 36 -27.83 -9.84 3.29
N HIS A 37 -28.26 -11.09 3.11
CA HIS A 37 -27.40 -12.28 3.20
C HIS A 37 -27.16 -12.92 1.85
N ARG A 38 -28.23 -13.05 1.07
CA ARG A 38 -28.19 -13.60 -0.27
C ARG A 38 -28.48 -12.51 -1.29
N PRO A 39 -27.88 -12.54 -2.48
CA PRO A 39 -28.26 -11.62 -3.56
C PRO A 39 -29.75 -11.68 -3.92
N SER A 40 -30.39 -12.84 -3.72
CA SER A 40 -31.83 -13.03 -3.92
C SER A 40 -32.71 -12.30 -2.91
N ASP A 41 -32.18 -11.86 -1.76
CA ASP A 41 -32.96 -11.17 -0.74
C ASP A 41 -33.30 -9.73 -1.13
N ASP A 42 -32.38 -9.05 -1.80
CA ASP A 42 -32.48 -7.65 -2.24
C ASP A 42 -31.41 -7.37 -3.31
N PRO A 43 -31.70 -7.59 -4.61
CA PRO A 43 -30.71 -7.43 -5.69
C PRO A 43 -30.28 -5.97 -5.89
N VAL A 44 -31.12 -5.01 -5.51
CA VAL A 44 -30.81 -3.57 -5.62
C VAL A 44 -29.86 -3.16 -4.49
N ALA A 45 -30.11 -3.60 -3.26
CA ALA A 45 -29.20 -3.29 -2.15
C ALA A 45 -27.87 -4.05 -2.27
N ILE A 46 -27.88 -5.32 -2.71
CA ILE A 46 -26.64 -6.10 -2.81
C ILE A 46 -25.68 -5.50 -3.86
N SER A 47 -26.18 -5.00 -4.99
CA SER A 47 -25.34 -4.38 -6.02
C SER A 47 -24.63 -3.13 -5.49
N ARG A 48 -25.33 -2.28 -4.72
CA ARG A 48 -24.74 -1.13 -4.04
C ARG A 48 -23.72 -1.56 -2.97
N ILE A 49 -24.00 -2.59 -2.19
CA ILE A 49 -23.07 -3.13 -1.18
C ILE A 49 -21.80 -3.66 -1.85
N LEU A 50 -21.94 -4.39 -2.95
CA LEU A 50 -20.79 -4.92 -3.71
C LEU A 50 -19.95 -3.78 -4.30
N LYS A 51 -20.59 -2.73 -4.83
CA LYS A 51 -19.90 -1.53 -5.29
C LYS A 51 -19.09 -0.89 -4.17
N ILE A 52 -19.70 -0.63 -3.00
CA ILE A 52 -19.00 -0.05 -1.86
C ILE A 52 -17.83 -0.95 -1.40
N ARG A 53 -18.00 -2.27 -1.41
CA ARG A 53 -16.91 -3.20 -1.09
C ARG A 53 -15.76 -3.12 -2.10
N ALA A 54 -16.08 -2.99 -3.39
CA ALA A 54 -15.07 -2.79 -4.43
C ALA A 54 -14.34 -1.46 -4.22
N ASP A 55 -15.08 -0.36 -4.01
CA ASP A 55 -14.52 0.97 -3.73
C ASP A 55 -13.62 0.93 -2.49
N LEU A 56 -14.03 0.26 -1.40
CA LEU A 56 -13.20 0.09 -0.20
C LEU A 56 -11.92 -0.73 -0.46
N SER A 57 -12.02 -1.78 -1.27
CA SER A 57 -10.87 -2.58 -1.66
C SER A 57 -9.88 -1.75 -2.49
N GLU A 58 -10.40 -0.92 -3.40
CA GLU A 58 -9.61 -0.03 -4.24
C GLU A 58 -8.92 1.05 -3.39
N ILE A 59 -9.64 1.69 -2.47
CA ILE A 59 -9.07 2.65 -1.52
C ILE A 59 -7.96 2.00 -0.67
N SER A 60 -8.17 0.77 -0.20
CA SER A 60 -7.14 0.06 0.56
C SER A 60 -5.86 -0.17 -0.26
N GLN A 61 -6.01 -0.41 -1.57
CA GLN A 61 -4.88 -0.54 -2.48
C GLN A 61 -4.21 0.81 -2.72
N PHE A 62 -4.97 1.89 -2.88
CA PHE A 62 -4.41 3.23 -3.01
C PHE A 62 -3.63 3.65 -1.77
N GLN A 63 -4.10 3.31 -0.57
CA GLN A 63 -3.34 3.54 0.66
C GLN A 63 -1.98 2.83 0.63
N ARG A 64 -1.96 1.53 0.30
CA ARG A 64 -0.70 0.78 0.14
C ARG A 64 0.22 1.42 -0.90
N ASN A 65 -0.32 1.83 -2.05
CA ASN A 65 0.46 2.48 -3.10
C ASN A 65 1.05 3.82 -2.63
N VAL A 66 0.32 4.58 -1.81
CA VAL A 66 0.81 5.83 -1.22
C VAL A 66 1.91 5.55 -0.21
N ASP A 67 1.75 4.55 0.65
CA ASP A 67 2.77 4.16 1.64
C ASP A 67 4.06 3.70 0.95
N ASP A 68 3.95 2.95 -0.14
CA ASP A 68 5.09 2.55 -0.98
C ASP A 68 5.76 3.76 -1.63
N ALA A 69 4.96 4.72 -2.14
CA ALA A 69 5.49 5.94 -2.75
C ALA A 69 6.18 6.85 -1.72
N LEU A 70 5.65 6.95 -0.50
CA LEU A 70 6.29 7.67 0.60
C LEU A 70 7.61 7.03 1.00
N SER A 71 7.62 5.71 1.15
CA SER A 71 8.84 4.96 1.49
C SER A 71 9.92 5.11 0.41
N TRP A 72 9.51 5.10 -0.86
CA TRP A 72 10.40 5.41 -1.98
C TRP A 72 10.96 6.84 -1.87
N MET A 73 10.08 7.82 -1.62
CA MET A 73 10.47 9.22 -1.52
C MET A 73 11.44 9.46 -0.36
N GLU A 74 11.20 8.86 0.80
CA GLU A 74 12.08 8.93 1.96
C GLU A 74 13.47 8.33 1.66
N THR A 75 13.50 7.16 1.01
CA THR A 75 14.76 6.54 0.58
C THR A 75 15.52 7.44 -0.40
N THR A 76 14.79 8.11 -1.30
CA THR A 76 15.36 9.08 -2.25
C THR A 76 15.94 10.28 -1.51
N GLU A 77 15.19 10.85 -0.58
CA GLU A 77 15.59 12.02 0.20
C GLU A 77 16.84 11.73 1.04
N GLN A 78 16.89 10.59 1.72
CA GLN A 78 18.06 10.17 2.50
C GLN A 78 19.30 10.02 1.62
N ALA A 79 19.17 9.39 0.46
CA ALA A 79 20.29 9.25 -0.46
C ALA A 79 20.76 10.61 -1.03
N VAL A 80 19.85 11.53 -1.33
CA VAL A 80 20.21 12.90 -1.75
C VAL A 80 20.90 13.67 -0.61
N ALA A 81 20.43 13.52 0.63
CA ALA A 81 21.06 14.15 1.80
C ALA A 81 22.52 13.68 1.96
N HIS A 82 22.77 12.37 1.86
CA HIS A 82 24.12 11.81 1.91
C HIS A 82 25.03 12.28 0.76
N VAL A 83 24.48 12.47 -0.44
CA VAL A 83 25.21 13.11 -1.55
C VAL A 83 25.56 14.55 -1.20
N GLY A 84 24.64 15.31 -0.60
CA GLY A 84 24.87 16.68 -0.13
C GLY A 84 26.03 16.76 0.86
N ASP A 85 26.03 15.91 1.89
CA ASP A 85 27.11 15.84 2.89
C ASP A 85 28.45 15.50 2.25
N SER A 86 28.45 14.54 1.30
CA SER A 86 29.64 14.13 0.56
C SER A 86 30.20 15.27 -0.31
N LEU A 87 29.33 16.05 -0.96
CA LEU A 87 29.73 17.23 -1.74
C LEU A 87 30.26 18.36 -0.85
N GLN A 88 29.69 18.55 0.34
CA GLN A 88 30.21 19.50 1.30
C GLN A 88 31.63 19.12 1.74
N ARG A 89 31.86 17.84 2.04
CA ARG A 89 33.20 17.34 2.37
C ARG A 89 34.19 17.51 1.22
N LEU A 90 33.76 17.22 -0.01
CA LEU A 90 34.59 17.44 -1.21
C LEU A 90 34.95 18.92 -1.38
N ARG A 91 34.02 19.84 -1.08
CA ARG A 91 34.29 21.28 -1.09
C ARG A 91 35.32 21.69 -0.03
N GLU A 92 35.25 21.15 1.18
CA GLU A 92 36.26 21.39 2.23
C GLU A 92 37.65 20.93 1.78
N LEU A 93 37.75 19.73 1.21
CA LEU A 93 39.00 19.17 0.71
C LEU A 93 39.58 19.97 -0.46
N THR A 94 38.74 20.49 -1.36
CA THR A 94 39.20 21.32 -2.49
C THR A 94 39.69 22.69 -2.03
N VAL A 95 39.04 23.31 -1.03
CA VAL A 95 39.55 24.54 -0.40
C VAL A 95 40.86 24.28 0.34
N GLN A 96 40.96 23.16 1.07
CA GLN A 96 42.21 22.77 1.73
C GLN A 96 43.34 22.57 0.71
N ALA A 97 43.07 21.86 -0.39
CA ALA A 97 44.03 21.64 -1.48
C ALA A 97 44.48 22.93 -2.17
N SER A 98 43.63 23.96 -2.20
CA SER A 98 43.95 25.27 -2.77
C SER A 98 44.90 26.10 -1.90
N ASN A 99 45.12 25.74 -0.63
CA ASN A 99 46.07 26.42 0.23
C ASN A 99 47.50 25.91 -0.06
N GLY A 100 48.37 26.79 -0.56
CA GLY A 100 49.69 26.45 -1.13
C GLY A 100 50.79 25.97 -0.16
N VAL A 101 50.46 25.59 1.08
CA VAL A 101 51.43 25.14 2.12
C VAL A 101 51.37 23.62 2.34
N LEU A 102 50.78 22.87 1.41
CA LEU A 102 50.64 21.41 1.53
C LEU A 102 51.91 20.68 1.09
N THR A 103 52.32 19.68 1.88
CA THR A 103 53.38 18.75 1.49
C THR A 103 52.88 17.73 0.45
N ASN A 104 53.77 17.15 -0.36
CA ASN A 104 53.41 16.12 -1.35
C ASN A 104 52.64 14.94 -0.73
N SER A 105 52.96 14.58 0.51
CA SER A 105 52.27 13.52 1.26
C SER A 105 50.81 13.88 1.59
N GLU A 106 50.56 15.13 1.99
CA GLU A 106 49.21 15.61 2.31
C GLU A 106 48.34 15.73 1.05
N THR A 107 48.91 16.22 -0.06
CA THR A 107 48.21 16.26 -1.36
C THR A 107 47.79 14.86 -1.84
N GLN A 108 48.63 13.86 -1.61
CA GLN A 108 48.33 12.46 -1.97
C GLN A 108 47.18 11.88 -1.12
N LYS A 109 47.12 12.21 0.18
CA LYS A 109 46.03 11.83 1.07
C LYS A 109 44.70 12.48 0.68
N ILE A 110 44.72 13.78 0.36
CA ILE A 110 43.53 14.51 -0.11
C ILE A 110 43.00 13.89 -1.40
N LYS A 111 43.89 13.55 -2.34
CA LYS A 111 43.49 12.85 -3.57
C LYS A 111 42.78 11.52 -3.28
N SER A 112 43.34 10.71 -2.37
CA SER A 112 42.73 9.43 -1.99
C SER A 112 41.34 9.62 -1.37
N GLU A 113 41.14 10.65 -0.54
CA GLU A 113 39.85 10.94 0.08
C GLU A 113 38.83 11.43 -0.96
N VAL A 114 39.24 12.26 -1.91
CA VAL A 114 38.39 12.68 -3.04
C VAL A 114 37.96 11.50 -3.92
N GLU A 115 38.87 10.56 -4.20
CA GLU A 115 38.55 9.34 -4.95
C GLU A 115 37.51 8.48 -4.20
N GLN A 116 37.66 8.32 -2.88
CA GLN A 116 36.68 7.60 -2.06
C GLN A 116 35.32 8.29 -2.04
N ILE A 117 35.28 9.62 -1.92
CA ILE A 117 34.02 10.39 -1.95
C ILE A 117 33.32 10.24 -3.31
N LYS A 118 34.08 10.27 -4.40
CA LYS A 118 33.54 10.03 -5.75
C LYS A 118 32.91 8.64 -5.85
N ASP A 119 33.61 7.60 -5.38
CA ASP A 119 33.11 6.23 -5.43
C ASP A 119 31.88 6.04 -4.51
N HIS A 120 31.84 6.74 -3.37
CA HIS A 120 30.68 6.77 -2.49
C HIS A 120 29.45 7.40 -3.16
N ILE A 121 29.61 8.55 -3.86
CA ILE A 121 28.52 9.19 -4.61
C ILE A 121 28.00 8.27 -5.73
N ILE A 122 28.89 7.57 -6.43
CA ILE A 122 28.49 6.58 -7.46
C ILE A 122 27.67 5.45 -6.83
N THR A 123 28.06 4.99 -5.64
CA THR A 123 27.34 3.95 -4.90
C THR A 123 25.96 4.43 -4.47
N LEU A 124 25.85 5.66 -3.96
CA LEU A 124 24.56 6.29 -3.60
C LEU A 124 23.64 6.47 -4.82
N GLY A 125 24.20 6.79 -5.99
CA GLY A 125 23.46 6.83 -7.26
C GLY A 125 22.87 5.48 -7.67
N ASN A 126 23.44 4.38 -7.19
CA ASN A 126 22.96 3.01 -7.43
C ASN A 126 22.05 2.48 -6.31
N THR A 127 21.56 3.33 -5.40
CA THR A 127 20.64 2.93 -4.34
C THR A 127 19.36 2.32 -4.92
N THR A 128 18.93 1.20 -4.35
CA THR A 128 17.73 0.46 -4.78
C THR A 128 16.69 0.43 -3.69
N TYR A 129 15.43 0.65 -4.05
CA TYR A 129 14.27 0.42 -3.21
C TYR A 129 13.38 -0.64 -3.88
N ALA A 130 13.02 -1.70 -3.16
CA ALA A 130 12.20 -2.80 -3.66
C ALA A 130 12.66 -3.38 -5.02
N GLY A 131 13.98 -3.46 -5.24
CA GLY A 131 14.57 -3.99 -6.48
C GLY A 131 14.48 -3.07 -7.70
N ARG A 132 14.11 -1.80 -7.50
CA ARG A 132 14.12 -0.72 -8.49
C ARG A 132 15.15 0.32 -8.08
N TYR A 133 15.92 0.81 -9.03
CA TYR A 133 16.84 1.90 -8.77
C TYR A 133 16.08 3.20 -8.54
N VAL A 134 16.53 3.95 -7.55
CA VAL A 134 15.90 5.20 -7.13
C VAL A 134 16.28 6.36 -8.07
N PHE A 135 17.54 6.40 -8.53
CA PHE A 135 18.08 7.50 -9.35
C PHE A 135 18.41 7.11 -10.79
N SER A 136 18.83 5.87 -11.03
CA SER A 136 18.97 5.35 -12.40
C SER A 136 17.59 4.92 -12.89
N GLY A 137 16.82 5.91 -13.33
CA GLY A 137 15.59 5.66 -14.07
C GLY A 137 15.91 4.69 -15.20
N LYS A 138 15.33 3.48 -15.11
CA LYS A 138 15.33 2.36 -16.08
C LYS A 138 16.19 1.16 -15.68
N LYS A 139 15.49 0.14 -15.18
CA LYS A 139 15.82 -1.27 -15.44
C LYS A 139 15.49 -1.50 -16.91
N ASN A 140 16.49 -1.80 -17.75
CA ASN A 140 16.22 -2.45 -19.04
C ASN A 140 15.66 -3.85 -18.79
#